data_AF-A0A642C1I1-F1
#
_entry.id   AF-A0A642C1I1-F1
#
_cell.length_a   1.000
_cell.length_b   1.000
_cell.length_c   1.000
_cell.angle_alpha   90.00
_cell.angle_beta   90.00
_cell.angle_gamma   90.00
#
_symmetry.space_group_name_H-M   'P 1'
#
loop_
_entity.id
_entity.type
_entity.pdbx_description
1 polymer ?
#
loop_
_entity_poly.entity_id
_entity_poly.type
_entity_poly.pdbx_seq_one_letter_code
_entity_poly.pdbx_strand_id
1 'polypeptide(L)'
;FNRAFIDGLHNPTLRPTADEWEQALIKTTDLMQPCQNPNCEAKWFVFDNSTKPRCPFCGQEYHGQLPVLNLYYSPKKGVFKPENYRLMVYNKQTLYKWHVNRFVTPNEKTSDEDKKPVGDFHFFNGKWILINRRLDSLYDKDLDKKIEIGQYVELTEGKKILLSTEDGGRLIIVQLVNN
;
A
#
# COMPACT_ATOMS: atom_id res chain seq x y z
N PHE A 1 1.03 -4.04 14.15
CA PHE A 1 1.05 -5.51 14.13
C PHE A 1 1.32 -6.09 15.52
N ASN A 2 2.56 -6.16 16.01
CA ASN A 2 2.93 -6.88 17.25
C ASN A 2 2.06 -6.56 18.47
N ARG A 3 1.89 -5.28 18.83
CA ARG A 3 1.08 -4.88 20.00
C ARG A 3 -0.34 -5.43 19.95
N ALA A 4 -0.97 -5.44 18.76
CA ALA A 4 -2.33 -5.94 18.59
C ALA A 4 -2.37 -7.47 18.51
N PHE A 5 -1.67 -8.06 17.54
CA PHE A 5 -1.84 -9.47 17.18
C PHE A 5 -0.92 -10.44 17.94
N ILE A 6 -0.01 -9.95 18.78
CA ILE A 6 0.91 -10.77 19.57
C ILE A 6 0.79 -10.38 21.05
N ASP A 7 1.21 -9.17 21.42
CA ASP A 7 1.36 -8.80 22.84
C ASP A 7 0.01 -8.71 23.55
N GLY A 8 -0.97 -8.01 22.95
CA GLY A 8 -2.32 -7.84 23.49
C GLY A 8 -3.19 -9.10 23.42
N LEU A 9 -2.79 -10.09 22.60
CA LEU A 9 -3.43 -11.41 22.56
C LEU A 9 -3.04 -12.23 23.79
N HIS A 10 -1.76 -12.22 24.17
CA HIS A 10 -1.23 -12.99 25.29
C HIS A 10 -1.33 -12.25 26.64
N ASN A 11 -1.35 -10.92 26.64
CA ASN A 11 -1.46 -10.10 27.85
C ASN A 11 -2.69 -9.18 27.78
N PRO A 12 -3.78 -9.50 28.52
CA PRO A 12 -5.01 -8.70 28.52
C PRO A 12 -4.83 -7.22 28.88
N THR A 13 -3.83 -6.89 29.72
CA THR A 13 -3.57 -5.49 30.13
C THR A 13 -2.96 -4.63 29.02
N LEU A 14 -2.37 -5.25 28.01
CA LEU A 14 -1.78 -4.57 26.84
C LEU A 14 -2.73 -4.54 25.65
N ARG A 15 -3.97 -5.04 25.81
CA ARG A 15 -4.93 -5.15 24.72
C ARG A 15 -5.23 -3.76 24.13
N PRO A 16 -5.08 -3.59 22.81
CA PRO A 16 -5.46 -2.35 22.15
C PRO A 16 -6.96 -2.08 22.29
N THR A 17 -7.35 -0.83 22.07
CA THR A 17 -8.76 -0.48 21.87
C THR A 17 -9.31 -1.10 20.59
N ALA A 18 -10.63 -1.17 20.44
CA ALA A 18 -11.26 -1.70 19.22
C ALA A 18 -10.79 -0.96 17.95
N ASP A 19 -10.65 0.36 18.02
CA ASP A 19 -10.13 1.18 16.93
C ASP A 19 -8.66 0.84 16.60
N GLU A 20 -7.81 0.67 17.62
CA GLU A 20 -6.41 0.27 17.39
C GLU A 20 -6.29 -1.11 16.74
N TRP A 21 -7.20 -2.04 17.06
CA TRP A 21 -7.30 -3.34 16.40
C TRP A 21 -7.68 -3.22 14.93
N GLU A 22 -8.72 -2.44 14.63
CA GLU A 22 -9.19 -2.20 13.26
C GLU A 22 -8.08 -1.56 12.42
N GLN A 23 -7.43 -0.51 12.94
CA GLN A 23 -6.30 0.14 12.28
C GLN A 23 -5.12 -0.82 12.05
N ALA A 24 -4.84 -1.69 13.02
CA ALA A 24 -3.80 -2.70 12.87
C ALA A 24 -4.17 -3.73 11.80
N LEU A 25 -5.43 -4.16 11.72
CA LEU A 25 -5.91 -5.11 10.71
C LEU A 25 -5.79 -4.51 9.31
N ILE A 26 -6.29 -3.30 9.10
CA ILE A 26 -6.22 -2.59 7.82
C ILE A 26 -4.77 -2.48 7.33
N LYS A 27 -3.86 -1.99 8.19
CA LYS A 27 -2.43 -1.88 7.84
C LYS A 27 -1.77 -3.23 7.57
N THR A 28 -2.25 -4.31 8.19
CA THR A 28 -1.70 -5.65 7.97
C THR A 28 -2.17 -6.20 6.63
N THR A 29 -3.43 -5.98 6.27
CA THR A 29 -3.98 -6.35 4.96
C THR A 29 -3.21 -5.67 3.82
N ASP A 30 -2.86 -4.40 3.99
CA ASP A 30 -2.05 -3.64 3.02
C ASP A 30 -0.59 -4.13 2.91
N LEU A 31 -0.14 -4.98 3.83
CA LEU A 31 1.18 -5.63 3.78
C LEU A 31 1.12 -7.06 3.24
N MET A 32 -0.06 -7.57 2.88
CA MET A 32 -0.21 -8.91 2.35
C MET A 32 0.28 -9.00 0.91
N GLN A 33 0.92 -10.12 0.59
CA GLN A 33 1.33 -10.46 -0.77
C GLN A 33 1.05 -11.93 -1.08
N PRO A 34 0.79 -12.27 -2.36
CA PRO A 34 0.55 -13.65 -2.76
C PRO A 34 1.85 -14.46 -2.72
N CYS A 35 1.74 -15.71 -2.26
CA CYS A 35 2.83 -16.67 -2.33
C CYS A 35 2.99 -17.16 -3.78
N GLN A 36 4.22 -17.17 -4.28
CA GLN A 36 4.54 -17.65 -5.63
C GLN A 36 4.44 -19.17 -5.77
N ASN A 37 4.41 -19.91 -4.66
CA ASN A 37 4.17 -21.36 -4.67
C ASN A 37 2.65 -21.63 -4.80
N PRO A 38 2.16 -22.15 -5.94
CA PRO A 38 0.73 -22.41 -6.14
C PRO A 38 0.19 -23.50 -5.21
N ASN A 39 1.06 -24.34 -4.63
CA ASN A 39 0.70 -25.40 -3.69
C ASN A 39 0.72 -24.94 -2.22
N CYS A 40 1.10 -23.68 -1.95
CA CYS A 40 1.02 -23.15 -0.59
C CYS A 40 -0.43 -23.17 -0.10
N GLU A 41 -0.69 -23.71 1.09
CA GLU A 41 -2.02 -23.76 1.68
C GLU A 41 -2.53 -22.35 2.04
N ALA A 42 -1.67 -21.53 2.62
CA ALA A 42 -2.02 -20.17 3.05
C ALA A 42 -2.30 -19.21 1.87
N LYS A 43 -1.70 -19.48 0.69
CA LYS A 43 -1.75 -18.66 -0.55
C LYS A 43 -1.23 -17.22 -0.45
N TRP A 44 -1.29 -16.60 0.72
CA TRP A 44 -0.92 -15.23 1.03
C TRP A 44 -0.15 -15.18 2.33
N PHE A 45 0.69 -14.17 2.48
CA PHE A 45 1.41 -13.92 3.72
C PHE A 45 1.70 -12.44 3.89
N VAL A 46 1.93 -12.03 5.14
CA VAL A 46 2.33 -10.66 5.47
C VAL A 46 3.81 -10.48 5.17
N PHE A 47 4.16 -9.43 4.43
CA PHE A 47 5.55 -9.07 4.17
C PHE A 47 6.26 -8.66 5.46
N ASP A 48 7.42 -9.25 5.72
CA ASP A 48 8.20 -9.13 6.95
C ASP A 48 9.20 -7.95 6.94
N ASN A 49 9.20 -7.12 5.89
CA ASN A 49 10.18 -6.07 5.63
C ASN A 49 11.61 -6.58 5.37
N SER A 50 11.78 -7.87 5.08
CA SER A 50 13.06 -8.44 4.65
C SER A 50 13.37 -8.04 3.20
N THR A 51 14.66 -7.88 2.88
CA THR A 51 15.12 -7.76 1.49
C THR A 51 15.09 -9.10 0.74
N LYS A 52 14.90 -10.20 1.46
CA LYS A 52 14.76 -11.57 0.92
C LYS A 52 13.50 -12.21 1.49
N PRO A 53 12.30 -11.77 1.06
CA PRO A 53 11.07 -12.26 1.63
C PRO A 53 10.87 -13.74 1.33
N ARG A 54 10.54 -14.51 2.36
CA ARG A 54 10.17 -15.93 2.26
C ARG A 54 8.78 -16.13 2.84
N CYS A 55 8.00 -16.99 2.22
CA CYS A 55 6.71 -17.37 2.75
C CYS A 55 6.91 -18.11 4.10
N PRO A 56 6.35 -17.61 5.21
CA PRO A 56 6.54 -18.25 6.52
C PRO A 56 5.86 -19.61 6.66
N PHE A 57 4.95 -19.95 5.73
CA PHE A 57 4.18 -21.19 5.77
C PHE A 57 4.86 -22.33 5.00
N CYS A 58 5.34 -22.06 3.77
CA CYS A 58 5.92 -23.09 2.89
C CYS A 58 7.41 -22.90 2.61
N GLY A 59 8.03 -21.82 3.11
CA GLY A 59 9.45 -21.52 2.92
C GLY A 59 9.81 -21.00 1.52
N GLN A 60 8.86 -20.92 0.59
CA GLN A 60 9.10 -20.43 -0.77
C GLN A 60 9.71 -19.04 -0.75
N GLU A 61 10.87 -18.89 -1.39
CA GLU A 61 11.47 -17.59 -1.63
C GLU A 61 10.68 -16.84 -2.69
N TYR A 62 10.50 -15.54 -2.47
CA TYR A 62 9.96 -14.67 -3.49
C TYR A 62 11.07 -14.28 -4.48
N HIS A 63 10.82 -14.45 -5.77
CA HIS A 63 11.73 -14.03 -6.84
C HIS A 63 11.15 -12.89 -7.66
N GLY A 64 11.99 -11.90 -7.98
CA GLY A 64 11.61 -10.74 -8.78
C GLY A 64 11.52 -9.45 -7.97
N GLN A 65 10.83 -8.47 -8.55
CA GLN A 65 10.77 -7.13 -7.99
C GLN A 65 9.47 -6.89 -7.23
N LEU A 66 9.59 -6.41 -5.99
CA LEU A 66 8.49 -6.06 -5.10
C LEU A 66 8.46 -4.55 -4.84
N PRO A 67 7.46 -3.82 -5.34
CA PRO A 67 7.26 -2.44 -4.96
C PRO A 67 6.60 -2.35 -3.58
N VAL A 68 7.22 -1.56 -2.73
CA VAL A 68 6.71 -1.13 -1.43
C VAL A 68 6.47 0.37 -1.53
N LEU A 69 5.23 0.80 -1.31
CA LEU A 69 4.89 2.22 -1.30
C LEU A 69 4.96 2.72 0.13
N ASN A 70 5.87 3.64 0.40
CA ASN A 70 5.93 4.35 1.67
C ASN A 70 4.99 5.57 1.59
N LEU A 71 3.95 5.60 2.42
CA LEU A 71 2.94 6.65 2.42
C LEU A 71 3.37 7.81 3.31
N TYR A 72 3.27 9.01 2.74
CA TYR A 72 3.46 10.28 3.41
C TYR A 72 2.18 11.09 3.27
N TYR A 73 1.77 11.79 4.32
CA TYR A 73 0.61 12.66 4.26
C TYR A 73 1.01 14.13 4.20
N SER A 74 0.15 14.95 3.59
CA SER A 74 0.33 16.40 3.50
C SER A 74 -0.50 17.14 4.56
N PRO A 75 0.06 17.55 5.71
CA PRO A 75 -0.66 18.44 6.66
C PRO A 75 -0.89 19.85 6.09
N LYS A 76 -0.04 20.28 5.16
CA LYS A 76 -0.09 21.58 4.47
C LYS A 76 0.45 21.37 3.07
N LYS A 77 -0.13 22.05 2.07
CA LYS A 77 0.29 21.95 0.67
C LYS A 77 1.82 22.08 0.52
N GLY A 78 2.46 21.05 -0.02
CA GLY A 78 3.91 21.00 -0.27
C GLY A 78 4.77 20.48 0.88
N VAL A 79 4.20 20.24 2.07
CA VAL A 79 4.90 19.62 3.20
C VAL A 79 4.41 18.18 3.34
N PHE A 80 5.32 17.22 3.38
CA PHE A 80 4.98 15.80 3.52
C PHE A 80 5.63 15.21 4.78
N LYS A 81 4.85 14.46 5.56
CA LYS A 81 5.31 13.78 6.78
C LYS A 81 5.10 12.27 6.65
N PRO A 82 6.05 11.44 7.12
CA PRO A 82 5.91 9.99 7.07
C PRO A 82 4.71 9.54 7.92
N GLU A 83 3.91 8.62 7.38
CA GLU A 83 2.73 8.09 8.08
C GLU A 83 3.01 6.73 8.77
N ASN A 84 4.23 6.21 8.63
CA ASN A 84 4.59 4.84 9.03
C ASN A 84 3.55 3.81 8.51
N TYR A 85 3.03 4.08 7.32
CA TYR A 85 2.08 3.26 6.58
C TYR A 85 2.78 2.84 5.29
N ARG A 86 2.81 1.53 5.03
CA ARG A 86 3.31 0.98 3.77
C ARG A 86 2.23 0.18 3.08
N LEU A 87 2.21 0.22 1.75
CA LEU A 87 1.39 -0.64 0.91
C LEU A 87 2.32 -1.54 0.10
N MET A 88 2.16 -2.85 0.26
CA MET A 88 2.80 -3.84 -0.60
C MET A 88 2.06 -3.94 -1.92
N VAL A 89 2.80 -3.82 -3.02
CA VAL A 89 2.23 -3.92 -4.36
C VAL A 89 2.35 -5.33 -4.90
N TYR A 90 1.25 -5.88 -5.39
CA TYR A 90 1.22 -7.11 -6.18
C TYR A 90 0.44 -6.91 -7.49
N ASN A 91 0.57 -7.87 -8.41
CA ASN A 91 0.04 -7.73 -9.76
C ASN A 91 -1.49 -7.81 -9.74
N LYS A 92 -2.16 -6.89 -10.46
CA LYS A 92 -3.63 -6.73 -10.51
C LYS A 92 -4.25 -6.28 -9.18
N GLN A 93 -3.46 -5.65 -8.32
CA GLN A 93 -3.98 -5.03 -7.10
C GLN A 93 -4.65 -3.70 -7.43
N THR A 94 -5.78 -3.44 -6.78
CA THR A 94 -6.49 -2.17 -6.92
C THR A 94 -6.10 -1.18 -5.82
N LEU A 95 -5.96 0.09 -6.20
CA LEU A 95 -5.83 1.24 -5.32
C LEU A 95 -7.22 1.84 -5.06
N TYR A 96 -7.45 2.27 -3.82
CA TYR A 96 -8.73 2.83 -3.35
C TYR A 96 -8.53 4.19 -2.64
N LYS A 97 -9.61 4.95 -2.41
CA LYS A 97 -9.52 6.31 -1.86
C LYS A 97 -8.89 6.35 -0.46
N TRP A 98 -9.07 5.32 0.37
CA TRP A 98 -8.39 5.21 1.68
C TRP A 98 -6.87 5.03 1.60
N HIS A 99 -6.32 4.69 0.44
CA HIS A 99 -4.88 4.72 0.21
C HIS A 99 -4.40 6.12 -0.21
N VAL A 100 -5.28 6.90 -0.85
CA VAL A 100 -5.00 8.21 -1.43
C VAL A 100 -5.13 9.35 -0.43
N ASN A 101 -6.12 9.28 0.46
CA ASN A 101 -6.39 10.32 1.45
C ASN A 101 -6.51 9.70 2.85
N ARG A 102 -5.75 10.24 3.80
CA ARG A 102 -5.70 9.74 5.18
C ARG A 102 -7.01 9.90 5.96
N PHE A 103 -7.88 10.80 5.52
CA PHE A 103 -9.19 11.04 6.16
C PHE A 103 -10.24 10.01 5.73
N VAL A 104 -9.91 9.16 4.75
CA VAL A 104 -10.77 8.06 4.32
C VAL A 104 -10.23 6.78 4.94
N THR A 105 -11.04 6.12 5.75
CA THR A 105 -10.74 4.81 6.36
C THR A 105 -11.65 3.76 5.72
N PRO A 106 -11.17 2.53 5.42
CA PRO A 106 -12.01 1.45 4.90
C PRO A 106 -12.84 0.81 6.01
N ASN A 107 -14.03 1.35 6.26
CA ASN A 107 -14.96 0.84 7.28
C ASN A 107 -16.42 0.94 6.81
N GLU A 108 -17.37 0.63 7.69
CA GLU A 108 -18.79 0.62 7.36
C GLU A 108 -19.35 2.00 6.98
N LYS A 109 -18.65 3.08 7.35
CA LYS A 109 -19.04 4.46 7.08
C LYS A 109 -18.47 4.99 5.77
N THR A 110 -17.58 4.25 5.11
CA THR A 110 -17.03 4.64 3.81
C THR A 110 -18.15 4.76 2.78
N SER A 111 -18.19 5.87 2.04
CA SER A 111 -19.19 6.08 1.00
C SER A 111 -19.05 5.06 -0.13
N ASP A 112 -20.15 4.77 -0.84
CA ASP A 112 -20.10 3.85 -2.00
C ASP A 112 -19.23 4.40 -3.14
N GLU A 113 -19.03 5.71 -3.15
CA GLU A 113 -18.15 6.38 -4.10
C GLU A 113 -16.68 6.15 -3.77
N ASP A 114 -16.30 6.19 -2.49
CA ASP A 114 -14.93 5.94 -2.01
C ASP A 114 -14.54 4.45 -2.05
N LYS A 115 -15.53 3.55 -2.11
CA LYS A 115 -15.32 2.09 -2.30
C LYS A 115 -14.95 1.72 -3.73
N LYS A 116 -15.08 2.64 -4.70
CA LYS A 116 -14.74 2.34 -6.09
C LYS A 116 -13.22 2.42 -6.32
N PRO A 117 -12.66 1.54 -7.17
CA PRO A 117 -11.25 1.57 -7.58
C PRO A 117 -10.82 2.95 -8.10
N VAL A 118 -9.72 3.51 -7.60
CA VAL A 118 -9.16 4.79 -8.09
C VAL A 118 -7.90 4.62 -8.93
N GLY A 119 -7.26 3.47 -8.85
CA GLY A 119 -6.11 3.08 -9.67
C GLY A 119 -5.90 1.57 -9.65
N ASP A 120 -5.06 1.05 -10.54
CA ASP A 120 -4.66 -0.36 -10.54
C ASP A 120 -3.15 -0.50 -10.73
N PHE A 121 -2.57 -1.49 -10.07
CA PHE A 121 -1.18 -1.88 -10.21
C PHE A 121 -1.04 -3.08 -11.14
N HIS A 122 -0.13 -2.97 -12.10
CA HIS A 122 0.17 -4.04 -13.04
C HIS A 122 1.67 -4.22 -13.19
N PHE A 123 2.10 -5.47 -13.35
CA PHE A 123 3.42 -5.78 -13.86
C PHE A 123 3.32 -6.07 -15.36
N PHE A 124 3.85 -5.16 -16.19
CA PHE A 124 3.73 -5.19 -17.65
C PHE A 124 5.08 -4.89 -18.29
N ASN A 125 5.51 -5.71 -19.25
CA ASN A 125 6.80 -5.59 -19.95
C ASN A 125 8.01 -5.43 -19.01
N GLY A 126 8.04 -6.21 -17.92
CA GLY A 126 9.13 -6.17 -16.93
C GLY A 126 9.12 -4.95 -16.02
N LYS A 127 8.05 -4.14 -16.04
CA LYS A 127 7.93 -2.89 -15.29
C LYS A 127 6.66 -2.90 -14.45
N TRP A 128 6.76 -2.33 -13.25
CA TRP A 128 5.59 -2.02 -12.45
C TRP A 128 4.97 -0.70 -12.89
N ILE A 129 3.66 -0.66 -13.05
CA ILE A 129 2.91 0.54 -13.42
C ILE A 129 1.72 0.74 -12.49
N LEU A 130 1.42 2.00 -12.19
CA LEU A 130 0.17 2.45 -11.58
C LEU A 130 -0.67 3.13 -12.66
N ILE A 131 -1.82 2.56 -12.97
CA ILE A 131 -2.80 3.11 -13.90
C ILE A 131 -3.76 4.01 -13.13
N ASN A 132 -3.94 5.24 -13.57
CA ASN A 132 -4.92 6.16 -13.01
C ASN A 132 -6.32 5.82 -13.53
N ARG A 133 -7.25 5.47 -12.63
CA ARG A 133 -8.64 5.21 -13.02
C ARG A 133 -9.56 6.38 -12.76
N ARG A 134 -9.32 7.15 -11.68
CA ARG A 134 -10.29 8.14 -11.19
C ARG A 134 -9.69 9.36 -10.49
N LEU A 135 -8.36 9.43 -10.35
CA LEU A 135 -7.71 10.52 -9.63
C LEU A 135 -7.53 11.73 -10.54
N ASP A 136 -8.11 12.86 -10.13
CA ASP A 136 -8.00 14.14 -10.84
C ASP A 136 -6.65 14.85 -10.60
N SER A 137 -5.94 14.45 -9.55
CA SER A 137 -4.77 15.13 -9.00
C SER A 137 -3.59 14.18 -8.76
N LEU A 138 -3.43 13.18 -9.65
CA LEU A 138 -2.27 12.29 -9.68
C LEU A 138 -1.10 12.95 -10.42
N TYR A 139 0.06 13.06 -9.76
CA TYR A 139 1.28 13.63 -10.36
C TYR A 139 2.50 12.74 -10.14
N ASP A 140 3.31 12.57 -11.18
CA ASP A 140 4.71 12.20 -11.04
C ASP A 140 5.48 13.46 -10.60
N LYS A 141 6.03 13.44 -9.38
CA LYS A 141 6.75 14.59 -8.80
C LYS A 141 8.21 14.67 -9.20
N ASP A 142 8.77 13.63 -9.80
CA ASP A 142 10.13 13.67 -10.33
C ASP A 142 10.14 14.40 -11.68
N LEU A 143 9.09 14.19 -12.48
CA LEU A 143 8.91 14.85 -13.79
C LEU A 143 8.02 16.10 -13.74
N ASP A 144 7.46 16.41 -12.56
CA ASP A 144 6.39 17.38 -12.33
C ASP A 144 5.26 17.30 -13.39
N LYS A 145 4.86 16.06 -13.69
CA LYS A 145 3.89 15.75 -14.74
C LYS A 145 2.60 15.21 -14.13
N LYS A 146 1.47 15.80 -14.54
CA LYS A 146 0.15 15.27 -14.23
C LYS A 146 -0.11 13.97 -15.02
N ILE A 147 -0.62 12.96 -14.33
CA ILE A 147 -1.02 11.67 -14.92
C ILE A 147 -2.54 11.70 -15.05
N GLU A 148 -3.03 11.92 -16.27
CA GLU A 148 -4.47 12.02 -16.52
C GLU A 148 -5.18 10.67 -16.34
N ILE A 149 -6.51 10.71 -16.17
CA ILE A 149 -7.31 9.49 -16.07
C ILE A 149 -7.13 8.64 -17.33
N GLY A 150 -6.88 7.35 -17.13
CA GLY A 150 -6.55 6.38 -18.18
C GLY A 150 -5.05 6.30 -18.52
N GLN A 151 -4.23 7.23 -18.03
CA GLN A 151 -2.78 7.15 -18.17
C GLN A 151 -2.15 6.32 -17.02
N TYR A 152 -0.86 6.02 -17.15
CA TYR A 152 -0.12 5.30 -16.13
C TYR A 152 1.23 5.96 -15.84
N VAL A 153 1.77 5.63 -14.68
CA VAL A 153 3.12 5.99 -14.24
C VAL A 153 3.89 4.73 -13.86
N GLU A 154 5.13 4.61 -14.32
CA GLU A 154 6.02 3.50 -13.97
C GLU A 154 6.48 3.63 -12.52
N LEU A 155 6.51 2.54 -11.74
CA LEU A 155 7.01 2.52 -10.37
C LEU A 155 8.51 2.18 -10.39
N THR A 156 9.36 3.21 -10.32
CA THR A 156 10.82 3.06 -10.24
C THR A 156 11.33 3.33 -8.82
N GLU A 157 12.53 2.86 -8.48
CA GLU A 157 13.15 3.10 -7.17
C GLU A 157 13.18 4.59 -6.82
N GLY A 158 12.77 4.93 -5.60
CA GLY A 158 12.76 6.30 -5.09
C GLY A 158 11.70 7.23 -5.69
N LYS A 159 10.88 6.73 -6.64
CA LYS A 159 9.92 7.57 -7.36
C LYS A 159 8.90 8.19 -6.41
N LYS A 160 8.64 9.48 -6.62
CA LYS A 160 7.65 10.25 -5.85
C LYS A 160 6.39 10.46 -6.68
N ILE A 161 5.25 9.96 -6.18
CA ILE A 161 3.95 10.13 -6.84
C ILE A 161 2.99 10.77 -5.85
N LEU A 162 2.45 11.94 -6.21
CA LEU A 162 1.41 12.59 -5.43
C LEU A 162 0.05 12.03 -5.85
N LEU A 163 -0.68 11.41 -4.93
CA LEU A 163 -1.96 10.77 -5.21
C LEU A 163 -3.15 11.74 -5.15
N SER A 164 -3.04 12.81 -4.36
CA SER A 164 -4.05 13.87 -4.29
C SER A 164 -3.44 15.19 -3.82
N THR A 165 -3.94 16.30 -4.35
CA THR A 165 -3.62 17.67 -3.90
C THR A 165 -4.57 18.18 -2.81
N GLU A 166 -5.61 17.43 -2.49
CA GLU A 166 -6.60 17.76 -1.46
C GLU A 166 -5.98 17.68 -0.05
N ASP A 167 -6.67 18.28 0.92
CA ASP A 167 -6.30 18.13 2.32
C ASP A 167 -6.36 16.66 2.75
N GLY A 168 -5.30 16.20 3.43
CA GLY A 168 -5.14 14.80 3.78
C GLY A 168 -4.66 13.90 2.64
N GLY A 169 -4.44 14.45 1.45
CA GLY A 169 -3.83 13.75 0.32
C GLY A 169 -2.45 13.19 0.66
N ARG A 170 -2.13 12.06 0.03
CA ARG A 170 -0.87 11.33 0.24
C ARG A 170 0.09 11.44 -0.93
N LEU A 171 1.37 11.49 -0.58
CA LEU A 171 2.48 11.24 -1.47
C LEU A 171 3.00 9.82 -1.19
N ILE A 172 3.26 9.06 -2.23
CA ILE A 172 3.95 7.78 -2.12
C ILE A 172 5.39 7.93 -2.58
N ILE A 173 6.29 7.26 -1.87
CA ILE A 173 7.67 7.03 -2.30
C ILE A 173 7.83 5.54 -2.56
N VAL A 174 8.16 5.20 -3.80
CA VAL A 174 8.36 3.82 -4.23
C VAL A 174 9.71 3.31 -3.74
N GLN A 175 9.71 2.13 -3.13
CA GLN A 175 10.90 1.36 -2.80
C GLN A 175 10.76 -0.02 -3.46
N LEU A 176 11.73 -0.42 -4.26
CA LEU A 176 11.78 -1.67 -4.98
C LEU A 176 12.73 -2.62 -4.24
N VAL A 177 12.19 -3.74 -3.80
CA VAL A 177 12.98 -4.85 -3.25
C VAL A 177 13.23 -5.83 -4.38
N ASN A 178 14.51 -6.10 -4.67
CA ASN A 178 14.93 -7.07 -5.66
C ASN A 178 15.49 -8.31 -4.94
N ASN A 179 14.95 -9.49 -5.24
CA ASN A 179 15.47 -10.78 -4.78
C ASN A 179 15.54 -11.80 -5.92
#